data_AF-A0A1I4A1K8-F1
#
_entry.id   AF-A0A1I4A1K8-F1
#
_cell.length_a   1.000
_cell.length_b   1.000
_cell.length_c   1.000
_cell.angle_alpha   90.00
_cell.angle_beta   90.00
_cell.angle_gamma   90.00
#
_symmetry.space_group_name_H-M   'P 1'
#
loop_
_entity.id
_entity.type
_entity.pdbx_description
1 polymer ?
#
loop_
_entity_poly.entity_id
_entity_poly.type
_entity_poly.pdbx_seq_one_letter_code
_entity_poly.pdbx_strand_id
1 'polypeptide(L)'
;MASEPIPALRVCMDTVHTLCEGCAMAKAPASSSETALAERLPPTEAKGSVNLRIEADTRRLIDDAAALLGKTRTEFMVETARRQAIDVLLDRRLFRLDPDGYDAFMHALDNPPAPGPKLRALMRRAPAWRT
;
A
#
# COMPACT_ATOMS: atom_id res chain seq x y z
N MET A 1 -29.24 -14.93 33.55
CA MET A 1 -29.31 -14.78 32.09
C MET A 1 -29.08 -13.31 31.77
N ALA A 2 -27.82 -12.88 31.81
CA ALA A 2 -27.42 -11.53 31.46
C ALA A 2 -26.27 -11.70 30.47
N SER A 3 -26.51 -11.36 29.21
CA SER A 3 -25.50 -11.31 28.17
C SER A 3 -25.60 -9.92 27.58
N GLU A 4 -24.73 -9.03 28.06
CA GLU A 4 -24.49 -7.72 27.47
C GLU A 4 -23.93 -7.89 26.04
N PRO A 5 -24.33 -7.06 25.07
CA PRO A 5 -23.71 -7.05 23.75
C PRO A 5 -22.41 -6.24 23.76
N ILE A 6 -21.35 -6.85 23.24
CA ILE A 6 -20.03 -6.25 23.00
C ILE A 6 -20.19 -5.06 22.02
N PRO A 7 -19.73 -3.84 22.35
CA PRO A 7 -19.79 -2.72 21.42
C PRO A 7 -18.84 -2.94 20.24
N ALA A 8 -19.41 -2.91 19.03
CA ALA A 8 -18.68 -2.93 17.78
C ALA A 8 -17.68 -1.77 17.74
N LEU A 9 -16.41 -2.11 17.56
CA LEU A 9 -15.35 -1.17 17.20
C LEU A 9 -15.72 -0.50 15.87
N ARG A 10 -16.15 0.75 16.01
CA ARG A 10 -16.42 1.70 14.94
C ARG A 10 -15.10 2.13 14.32
N VAL A 11 -14.64 1.41 13.30
CA VAL A 11 -13.54 1.89 12.45
C VAL A 11 -14.15 2.85 11.42
N CYS A 12 -13.90 4.14 11.65
CA CYS A 12 -14.33 5.22 10.78
C CYS A 12 -13.63 5.13 9.42
N MET A 13 -14.33 4.63 8.40
CA MET A 13 -14.03 4.92 7.01
C MET A 13 -15.24 5.68 6.48
N ASP A 14 -15.13 7.02 6.50
CA ASP A 14 -15.82 8.00 5.63
C ASP A 14 -15.96 9.34 6.36
N THR A 15 -15.15 10.34 5.97
CA THR A 15 -15.57 11.75 5.79
C THR A 15 -14.41 12.51 5.14
N VAL A 16 -14.41 12.60 3.81
CA VAL A 16 -13.68 13.68 3.11
C VAL A 16 -14.71 14.44 2.29
N HIS A 17 -15.51 15.26 2.96
CA HIS A 17 -16.11 16.50 2.43
C HIS A 17 -17.04 17.11 3.49
N THR A 18 -16.57 18.14 4.19
CA THR A 18 -17.42 19.20 4.71
C THR A 18 -16.71 20.51 4.42
N LEU A 19 -17.41 21.40 3.72
CA LEU A 19 -16.90 22.66 3.20
C LEU A 19 -16.58 23.67 4.31
N CYS A 20 -15.44 24.34 4.12
CA CYS A 20 -15.23 25.79 4.12
C CYS A 20 -16.13 26.66 5.01
N GLU A 21 -15.54 27.27 6.04
CA GLU A 21 -15.77 28.68 6.37
C GLU A 21 -14.47 29.31 6.88
N GLY A 22 -13.99 30.32 6.16
CA GLY A 22 -12.98 31.26 6.66
C GLY A 22 -11.52 30.79 6.60
N CYS A 23 -10.87 30.92 5.44
CA CYS A 23 -9.43 31.15 5.45
C CYS A 23 -9.01 32.05 4.28
N ALA A 24 -8.57 33.25 4.66
CA ALA A 24 -8.08 34.30 3.80
C ALA A 24 -6.82 33.89 3.03
N MET A 25 -6.63 34.56 1.90
CA MET A 25 -5.46 34.48 1.01
C MET A 25 -4.14 34.58 1.79
N ALA A 26 -3.32 33.52 1.73
CA ALA A 26 -1.90 33.60 2.05
C ALA A 26 -1.10 32.81 1.02
N LYS A 27 -0.34 33.57 0.23
CA LYS A 27 0.64 33.11 -0.75
C LYS A 27 1.96 32.82 -0.05
N ALA A 28 2.50 31.60 -0.17
CA ALA A 28 3.93 31.25 -0.17
C ALA A 28 4.08 29.71 -0.38
N PRO A 29 5.30 29.19 -0.66
CA PRO A 29 5.81 28.98 -2.01
C PRO A 29 5.88 27.48 -2.37
N ALA A 30 6.15 27.25 -3.65
CA ALA A 30 6.40 25.95 -4.25
C ALA A 30 7.39 25.11 -3.41
N SER A 31 6.93 23.97 -2.89
CA SER A 31 7.82 22.90 -2.46
C SER A 31 8.20 22.09 -3.69
N SER A 32 9.46 22.21 -4.08
CA SER A 32 10.15 21.35 -5.03
C SER A 32 10.08 19.89 -4.55
N SER A 33 9.13 19.12 -5.07
CA SER A 33 9.17 17.67 -5.02
C SER A 33 10.15 17.20 -6.09
N GLU A 34 11.44 17.25 -5.76
CA GLU A 34 12.46 16.44 -6.44
C GLU A 34 12.08 14.97 -6.24
N THR A 35 11.46 14.39 -7.27
CA THR A 35 11.39 12.94 -7.41
C THR A 35 12.14 12.61 -8.68
N ALA A 36 13.47 12.50 -8.53
CA ALA A 36 14.34 12.01 -9.58
C ALA A 36 13.90 10.59 -9.98
N LEU A 37 13.47 10.45 -11.23
CA LEU A 37 13.27 9.18 -11.89
C LEU A 37 14.65 8.52 -12.04
N ALA A 38 14.96 7.61 -11.13
CA ALA A 38 16.13 6.75 -11.26
C ALA A 38 15.91 5.78 -12.41
N GLU A 39 16.75 5.92 -13.43
CA GLU A 39 17.04 4.93 -14.46
C GLU A 39 17.25 3.56 -13.80
N ARG A 40 16.52 2.53 -14.25
CA ARG A 40 16.77 1.16 -13.83
C ARG A 40 18.04 0.67 -14.51
N LEU A 41 19.18 0.93 -13.87
CA LEU A 41 20.41 0.19 -14.14
C LEU A 41 20.17 -1.31 -13.93
N PRO A 42 20.87 -2.18 -14.68
CA PRO A 42 20.81 -3.62 -14.46
C PRO A 42 21.14 -3.91 -12.99
N PRO A 43 20.46 -4.86 -12.33
CA PRO A 43 20.77 -5.19 -10.96
C PRO A 43 22.15 -5.83 -10.93
N THR A 44 23.18 -5.02 -10.67
CA THR A 44 24.40 -5.53 -10.07
C THR A 44 23.97 -6.19 -8.77
N GLU A 45 24.19 -7.50 -8.64
CA GLU A 45 24.00 -8.24 -7.39
C GLU A 45 24.99 -7.73 -6.33
N ALA A 46 24.77 -6.51 -5.86
CA ALA A 46 25.47 -5.94 -4.74
C ALA A 46 24.89 -6.63 -3.50
N LYS A 47 25.62 -7.64 -3.01
CA LYS A 47 25.36 -8.22 -1.68
C LYS A 47 25.50 -7.11 -0.65
N GLY A 48 24.36 -6.55 -0.22
CA GLY A 48 24.28 -5.57 0.84
C GLY A 48 24.21 -6.23 2.21
N SER A 49 24.90 -5.65 3.19
CA SER A 49 24.73 -6.01 4.60
C SER A 49 23.61 -5.16 5.21
N VAL A 50 22.84 -5.76 6.11
CA VAL A 50 21.76 -5.08 6.85
C VAL A 50 22.14 -5.08 8.32
N ASN A 51 22.31 -3.89 8.91
CA ASN A 51 22.58 -3.74 10.34
C ASN A 51 21.30 -3.28 11.05
N LEU A 52 20.76 -4.10 11.96
CA LEU A 52 19.55 -3.81 12.71
C LEU A 52 19.83 -3.70 14.21
N ARG A 53 19.21 -2.73 14.86
CA ARG A 53 19.13 -2.64 16.33
C ARG A 53 17.74 -3.08 16.76
N ILE A 54 17.69 -4.05 17.66
CA ILE A 54 16.45 -4.61 18.21
C ILE A 54 16.60 -4.81 19.71
N GLU A 55 15.46 -4.78 20.40
CA GLU A 55 15.39 -5.09 21.83
C GLU A 55 15.87 -6.52 22.13
N ALA A 56 16.39 -6.72 23.33
CA ALA A 56 16.94 -8.01 23.76
C ALA A 56 15.88 -9.13 23.74
N ASP A 57 14.65 -8.80 24.14
CA ASP A 57 13.54 -9.77 24.19
C ASP A 57 13.13 -10.21 22.78
N THR A 58 13.02 -9.27 21.84
CA THR A 58 12.76 -9.58 20.42
C THR A 58 13.85 -10.46 19.84
N ARG A 59 15.12 -10.18 20.17
CA ARG A 59 16.24 -11.02 19.74
C ARG A 59 16.12 -12.45 20.27
N ARG A 60 15.79 -12.63 21.56
CA ARG A 60 15.60 -13.95 22.16
C ARG A 60 14.49 -14.73 21.49
N LEU A 61 13.34 -14.09 21.28
CA LEU A 61 12.20 -14.70 20.58
C LEU A 61 12.58 -15.21 19.18
N ILE A 62 13.38 -14.44 18.46
CA ILE A 62 13.85 -14.83 17.12
C ILE A 62 14.86 -15.98 17.20
N ASP A 63 15.78 -15.95 18.16
CA ASP A 63 16.75 -17.01 18.37
C ASP A 63 16.03 -18.34 18.70
N ASP A 64 14.99 -18.32 19.54
CA ASP A 64 14.18 -19.49 19.88
C ASP A 64 13.42 -20.04 18.65
N ALA A 65 12.77 -19.16 17.87
CA ALA A 65 12.07 -19.54 16.65
C ALA A 65 13.01 -20.16 15.60
N ALA A 66 14.22 -19.60 15.44
CA ALA A 66 15.23 -20.12 14.54
C ALA A 66 15.75 -21.49 15.02
N ALA A 67 15.95 -21.66 16.33
CA ALA A 67 16.39 -22.93 16.92
C ALA A 67 15.37 -24.07 16.69
N LEU A 68 14.07 -23.79 16.83
CA LEU A 68 13.00 -24.77 16.55
C LEU A 68 13.01 -25.27 15.09
N LEU A 69 13.45 -24.42 14.16
CA LEU A 69 13.54 -24.74 12.73
C LEU A 69 14.94 -25.25 12.33
N GLY A 70 15.89 -25.33 13.27
CA GLY A 70 17.27 -25.72 12.98
C GLY A 70 18.03 -24.73 12.09
N LYS A 71 17.61 -23.45 12.07
CA LYS A 71 18.19 -22.40 11.23
C LYS A 71 19.04 -21.44 12.04
N THR A 72 19.94 -20.73 11.37
CA THR A 72 20.63 -19.60 12.01
C THR A 72 19.68 -18.41 12.15
N ARG A 73 19.91 -17.53 13.15
CA ARG A 73 19.14 -16.29 13.30
C ARG A 73 19.04 -15.49 12.00
N THR A 74 20.16 -15.29 11.32
CA THR A 74 20.23 -14.49 10.08
C THR A 74 19.41 -15.13 8.96
N GLU A 75 19.52 -16.45 8.80
CA GLU A 75 18.76 -17.19 7.78
C GLU A 75 17.25 -17.09 8.04
N PHE A 76 16.83 -17.31 9.29
CA PHE A 76 15.44 -17.16 9.69
C PHE A 76 14.91 -15.74 9.43
N MET A 77 15.69 -14.70 9.80
CA MET A 77 15.31 -13.31 9.57
C MET A 77 15.15 -12.99 8.07
N VAL A 78 16.12 -13.38 7.24
CA VAL A 78 16.10 -13.09 5.80
C VAL A 78 14.93 -13.80 5.11
N GLU A 79 14.70 -15.07 5.42
CA GLU A 79 13.62 -15.86 4.82
C GLU A 79 12.25 -15.33 5.23
N THR A 80 12.05 -15.06 6.52
CA THR A 80 10.79 -14.53 7.05
C THR A 80 10.51 -13.15 6.46
N ALA A 81 11.50 -12.26 6.42
CA ALA A 81 11.37 -10.94 5.84
C ALA A 81 11.03 -11.00 4.34
N ARG A 82 11.68 -11.89 3.59
CA ARG A 82 11.38 -12.09 2.16
C ARG A 82 9.95 -12.56 1.94
N ARG A 83 9.51 -13.57 2.69
CA ARG A 83 8.14 -14.09 2.59
C ARG A 83 7.12 -12.99 2.88
N GLN A 84 7.28 -12.28 4.00
CA GLN A 84 6.38 -11.20 4.37
C GLN A 84 6.37 -10.07 3.33
N ALA A 85 7.53 -9.72 2.77
CA ALA A 85 7.60 -8.72 1.71
C ALA A 85 6.82 -9.14 0.45
N ILE A 86 6.91 -10.42 0.07
CA ILE A 86 6.14 -10.96 -1.07
C ILE A 86 4.65 -10.88 -0.77
N ASP A 87 4.22 -11.33 0.41
CA ASP A 87 2.81 -11.35 0.80
C ASP A 87 2.22 -9.93 0.77
N VAL A 88 2.93 -8.94 1.34
CA VAL A 88 2.51 -7.52 1.31
C VAL A 88 2.44 -6.95 -0.11
N LEU A 89 3.37 -7.34 -0.99
CA LEU A 89 3.35 -6.91 -2.39
C LEU A 89 2.21 -7.55 -3.19
N LEU A 90 1.85 -8.80 -2.87
CA LEU A 90 0.75 -9.52 -3.50
C LEU A 90 -0.60 -8.99 -3.05
N ASP A 91 -0.76 -8.64 -1.78
CA ASP A 91 -2.00 -8.06 -1.24
C ASP A 91 -2.40 -6.77 -1.97
N ARG A 92 -1.42 -5.95 -2.38
CA ARG A 92 -1.69 -4.75 -3.20
C ARG A 92 -2.22 -5.03 -4.60
N ARG A 93 -2.03 -6.24 -5.12
CA ARG A 93 -2.47 -6.63 -6.48
C ARG A 93 -3.78 -7.39 -6.48
N LEU A 94 -4.23 -7.89 -5.33
CA LEU A 94 -5.43 -8.71 -5.22
C LEU A 94 -6.64 -7.85 -4.84
N PHE A 95 -7.52 -7.59 -5.81
CA PHE A 95 -8.84 -7.02 -5.53
C PHE A 95 -9.79 -8.13 -5.10
N ARG A 96 -10.16 -8.14 -3.81
CA ARG A 96 -11.18 -9.05 -3.29
C ARG A 96 -12.54 -8.38 -3.42
N LEU A 97 -13.44 -9.03 -4.15
CA LEU A 97 -14.84 -8.62 -4.28
C LEU A 97 -15.71 -9.69 -3.61
N ASP A 98 -16.77 -9.27 -2.94
CA ASP A 98 -17.88 -10.16 -2.60
C ASP A 98 -18.67 -10.55 -3.88
N PRO A 99 -19.58 -11.54 -3.82
CA PRO A 99 -20.31 -11.98 -5.01
C PRO A 99 -21.05 -10.86 -5.74
N ASP A 100 -21.69 -9.94 -5.01
CA ASP A 100 -22.44 -8.84 -5.59
C ASP A 100 -21.51 -7.83 -6.28
N GLY A 101 -20.38 -7.52 -5.65
CA GLY A 101 -19.33 -6.68 -6.22
C GLY A 101 -18.66 -7.32 -7.43
N TYR A 102 -18.54 -8.65 -7.47
CA TYR A 102 -18.05 -9.39 -8.62
C TYR A 102 -19.03 -9.28 -9.80
N ASP A 103 -20.32 -9.51 -9.57
CA ASP A 103 -21.34 -9.42 -10.61
C ASP A 103 -21.46 -7.99 -11.18
N ALA A 104 -21.42 -6.97 -10.32
CA ALA A 104 -21.40 -5.58 -10.74
C ALA A 104 -20.15 -5.23 -11.55
N PHE A 105 -18.99 -5.76 -11.16
CA PHE A 105 -17.73 -5.59 -11.89
C PHE A 105 -17.79 -6.25 -13.26
N MET A 106 -18.27 -7.49 -13.34
CA MET A 106 -18.43 -8.22 -14.60
C MET A 106 -19.42 -7.50 -15.54
N HIS A 107 -20.57 -7.08 -15.03
CA HIS A 107 -21.55 -6.33 -15.81
C HIS A 107 -20.95 -5.04 -16.39
N ALA A 108 -20.14 -4.31 -15.61
CA ALA A 108 -19.48 -3.08 -16.06
C ALA A 108 -18.41 -3.34 -17.14
N LEU A 109 -17.75 -4.51 -17.12
CA LEU A 109 -16.80 -4.91 -18.15
C LEU A 109 -17.49 -5.33 -19.45
N ASP A 110 -18.58 -6.10 -19.34
CA ASP A 110 -19.33 -6.58 -20.50
C ASP A 110 -20.14 -5.47 -21.17
N ASN A 111 -20.59 -4.48 -20.39
CA ASN A 111 -21.40 -3.34 -20.86
C ASN A 111 -20.73 -2.01 -20.49
N PRO A 112 -19.60 -1.66 -21.13
CA PRO A 112 -18.87 -0.45 -20.78
C PRO A 112 -19.71 0.80 -21.10
N PRO A 113 -19.88 1.74 -20.15
CA PRO A 113 -20.62 2.96 -20.40
C PRO A 113 -19.91 3.85 -21.41
N ALA A 114 -20.69 4.63 -22.18
CA ALA A 114 -20.13 5.59 -23.11
C ALA A 114 -19.22 6.60 -22.39
N PRO A 115 -18.05 6.95 -22.96
CA PRO A 115 -17.07 7.79 -22.26
C PRO A 115 -17.65 9.18 -22.00
N GLY A 116 -17.68 9.61 -20.75
CA GLY A 116 -18.20 10.93 -20.38
C GLY A 116 -17.39 12.11 -20.95
N PRO A 117 -17.94 13.34 -20.96
CA PRO A 117 -17.27 14.51 -21.52
C PRO A 117 -15.91 14.82 -20.86
N LYS A 118 -15.78 14.59 -19.55
CA LYS A 118 -14.51 14.75 -18.81
C LYS A 118 -13.45 13.74 -19.27
N LEU A 119 -13.81 12.47 -19.46
CA LEU A 119 -12.90 11.44 -19.95
C LEU A 119 -12.42 11.75 -21.37
N ARG A 120 -13.33 12.19 -22.24
CA ARG A 120 -12.98 12.63 -23.60
C ARG A 120 -12.04 13.83 -23.62
N ALA A 121 -12.24 14.80 -22.73
CA ALA A 121 -11.32 15.94 -22.60
C ALA A 121 -9.95 15.51 -22.07
N LEU A 122 -9.89 14.59 -21.10
CA LEU A 122 -8.63 14.07 -20.55
C LEU A 122 -7.83 13.29 -21.60
N MET A 123 -8.48 12.45 -22.41
CA MET A 123 -7.82 11.67 -23.47
C MET A 123 -7.25 12.55 -24.60
N ARG A 124 -7.78 13.76 -24.80
CA ARG A 124 -7.26 14.72 -25.78
C ARG A 124 -6.13 15.61 -25.24
N ARG A 125 -5.89 15.61 -23.93
CA ARG A 125 -4.86 16.44 -23.32
C ARG A 125 -3.48 15.86 -23.64
N ALA A 126 -2.55 16.70 -24.06
CA ALA A 126 -1.15 16.30 -24.20
C ALA A 126 -0.60 15.83 -22.83
N PRO A 127 0.00 14.63 -22.75
CA PRO A 127 0.59 14.16 -21.50
C PRO A 127 1.77 15.03 -21.11
N ALA A 128 1.89 15.35 -19.82
CA ALA A 128 2.86 16.32 -19.28
C ALA A 128 4.34 15.90 -19.44
N TRP A 129 4.60 14.64 -19.78
CA TRP A 129 5.94 14.06 -19.91
C TRP A 129 6.43 13.92 -21.36
N ARG A 130 5.64 14.37 -22.36
CA ARG A 130 6.03 14.34 -23.78
C ARG A 130 6.77 15.62 -24.23
N THR A 131 7.51 16.24 -23.32
CA THR A 131 8.45 17.34 -23.61
C THR A 131 9.85 16.82 -23.73
#